data_AF-A0A7L2S942-F1
#
_entry.id   AF-A0A7L2S942-F1
#
_cell.length_a   1.000
_cell.length_b   1.000
_cell.length_c   1.000
_cell.angle_alpha   90.00
_cell.angle_beta   90.00
_cell.angle_gamma   90.00
#
_symmetry.space_group_name_H-M   'P 1'
#
loop_
_entity.id
_entity.type
_entity.pdbx_description
1 polymer ?
#
loop_
_entity_poly.entity_id
_entity_poly.type
_entity_poly.pdbx_seq_one_letter_code
_entity_poly.pdbx_strand_id
1 'polypeptide(L)'
;MLCLRQVCLFTLKHYQARTLCSDLLLSQINGCTHEDEVFNLVGRNKARLSEKHVGIAFNVLWQLQKKRPILLRTSDYVRNHSQFLSLCVLAENKVEHMEDEVIVDTLYTILRLNAEDHVSLAKALVTEAWKRLERQVLLSLPALSKFALCLYKQHRHFSPIIGQVAHIVDMKLDSIQDIRILSVLMISISDVITESFRDRLLHKAEQLLEEKDEVHFNYARRILQFLQNVKLRYHPLLEKCNRIFLGSASHLDIHSISHIFGLYEQLGFDNAEFRLIAKQVLSETIDDYYDPETFAKLFSALGPMAGSKVRERLLVTAAHMAEEFSSHQVLMILKTMQKMKCRNSHLLKKMASVLHKRLDSYHVLHLVKLTQYLVLLHCQDLELFAKLKMLLLGYLKSSVIPADTAAIIRVLAMLPSFQVEEMIINKAAAVLPQCRLHHLNCIATALVKWNHHGQLHWQNSSELCAKLLQKLNDCGFQRLQKANNLNLLLEELTHVNGEWFEEVLNEETMAMCQHLIDQITWANVLPLSLFLIKSDHRCPVLFDRIA
;
A
#
# COMPACT_ATOMS: atom_id res chain seq x y z
N MET A 1 10.02 -45.16 59.25
CA MET A 1 10.78 -44.06 58.64
C MET A 1 11.61 -44.43 57.40
N LEU A 2 11.80 -45.71 57.05
CA LEU A 2 12.59 -46.12 55.88
C LEU A 2 11.81 -46.07 54.53
N CYS A 3 10.49 -46.24 54.52
CA CYS A 3 9.69 -46.20 53.28
C CYS A 3 9.49 -44.79 52.69
N LEU A 4 9.53 -43.73 53.51
CA LEU A 4 9.37 -42.34 53.04
C LEU A 4 10.63 -41.80 52.33
N ARG A 5 11.82 -42.27 52.69
CA ARG A 5 13.08 -41.89 52.01
C ARG A 5 13.22 -42.52 50.62
N GLN A 6 12.70 -43.73 50.41
CA GLN A 6 12.70 -44.36 49.08
C GLN A 6 11.75 -43.65 48.11
N VAL A 7 10.57 -43.22 48.55
CA VAL A 7 9.64 -42.47 47.70
C VAL A 7 10.21 -41.10 47.30
N CYS A 8 10.87 -40.38 48.22
CA CYS A 8 11.56 -39.11 47.91
C CYS A 8 12.76 -39.28 46.96
N LEU A 9 13.53 -40.37 47.07
CA LEU A 9 14.66 -40.62 46.16
C LEU A 9 14.20 -41.07 44.76
N PHE A 10 13.08 -41.79 44.67
CA PHE A 10 12.48 -42.17 43.39
C PHE A 10 11.87 -40.97 42.67
N THR A 11 11.17 -40.06 43.37
CA THR A 11 10.65 -38.83 42.76
C THR A 11 11.77 -37.90 42.33
N LEU A 12 12.86 -37.78 43.10
CA LEU A 12 14.04 -36.98 42.73
C LEU A 12 14.78 -37.56 41.51
N LYS A 13 14.96 -38.89 41.45
CA LYS A 13 15.55 -39.57 40.28
C LYS A 13 14.66 -39.48 39.04
N HIS A 14 13.33 -39.55 39.19
CA HIS A 14 12.42 -39.36 38.07
C HIS A 14 12.42 -37.90 37.58
N TYR A 15 12.51 -36.92 38.48
CA TYR A 15 12.66 -35.52 38.09
C TYR A 15 13.98 -35.28 37.34
N GLN A 16 15.10 -35.79 37.87
CA GLN A 16 16.43 -35.68 37.24
C GLN A 16 16.52 -36.40 35.89
N ALA A 17 15.92 -37.59 35.75
CA ALA A 17 15.89 -38.32 34.47
C ALA A 17 14.99 -37.62 33.44
N ARG A 18 13.91 -36.97 33.87
CA ARG A 18 12.99 -36.23 33.00
C ARG A 18 13.62 -34.92 32.51
N THR A 19 14.39 -34.22 33.34
CA THR A 19 15.20 -33.05 32.91
C THR A 19 16.33 -33.46 31.97
N LEU A 20 17.12 -34.49 32.29
CA LEU A 20 18.21 -34.98 31.41
C LEU A 20 17.73 -35.44 30.04
N CYS A 21 16.56 -36.09 29.97
CA CYS A 21 16.00 -36.58 28.71
C CYS A 21 15.31 -35.46 27.90
N SER A 22 14.74 -34.45 28.58
CA SER A 22 14.24 -33.23 27.94
C SER A 22 15.38 -32.44 27.31
N ASP A 23 16.50 -32.26 28.03
CA ASP A 23 17.65 -31.53 27.53
C ASP A 23 18.32 -32.24 26.34
N LEU A 24 18.35 -33.58 26.34
CA LEU A 24 18.85 -34.36 25.21
C LEU A 24 17.97 -34.19 23.97
N LEU A 25 16.65 -34.25 24.09
CA LEU A 25 15.75 -34.07 22.94
C LEU A 25 15.78 -32.63 22.41
N LEU A 26 15.89 -31.63 23.29
CA LEU A 26 16.12 -30.23 22.90
C LEU A 26 17.43 -30.10 22.10
N SER A 27 18.53 -30.71 22.56
CA SER A 27 19.81 -30.69 21.83
C SER A 27 19.72 -31.38 20.47
N GLN A 28 18.95 -32.47 20.36
CA GLN A 28 18.74 -33.19 19.10
C GLN A 28 17.98 -32.34 18.09
N ILE A 29 16.90 -31.69 18.51
CA ILE A 29 16.12 -30.80 17.64
C ILE A 29 16.98 -29.60 17.21
N ASN A 30 17.74 -29.01 18.14
CA ASN A 30 18.61 -27.87 17.83
C ASN A 30 19.78 -28.23 16.90
N GLY A 31 20.21 -29.49 16.92
CA GLY A 31 21.25 -30.04 16.06
C GLY A 31 20.79 -30.41 14.64
N CYS A 32 19.49 -30.33 14.34
CA CYS A 32 18.98 -30.70 13.03
C CYS A 32 19.49 -29.75 11.93
N THR A 33 19.90 -30.35 10.81
CA THR A 33 20.40 -29.65 9.62
C THR A 33 19.45 -29.73 8.43
N HIS A 34 18.46 -30.64 8.49
CA HIS A 34 17.43 -30.80 7.47
C HIS A 34 16.02 -30.83 8.08
N GLU A 35 15.02 -30.39 7.33
CA GLU A 35 13.62 -30.36 7.79
C GLU A 35 13.10 -31.76 8.16
N ASP A 36 13.54 -32.79 7.43
CA ASP A 36 13.15 -34.19 7.69
C ASP A 36 13.63 -34.70 9.04
N GLU A 37 14.80 -34.25 9.51
CA GLU A 37 15.31 -34.63 10.82
C GLU A 37 14.39 -34.07 11.92
N VAL A 38 13.99 -32.81 11.78
CA VAL A 38 13.03 -32.18 12.70
C VAL A 38 11.70 -32.93 12.65
N PHE A 39 11.17 -33.23 11.46
CA PHE A 39 9.91 -33.94 11.31
C PHE A 39 9.95 -35.38 11.82
N ASN A 40 11.07 -36.09 11.64
CA ASN A 40 11.28 -37.43 12.19
C ASN A 40 11.29 -37.40 13.73
N LEU A 41 11.96 -36.43 14.34
CA LEU A 41 11.97 -36.26 15.79
C LEU A 41 10.58 -35.91 16.33
N VAL A 42 9.85 -35.01 15.64
CA VAL A 42 8.48 -34.65 15.99
C VAL A 42 7.55 -35.86 15.88
N GLY A 43 7.65 -36.61 14.77
CA GLY A 43 6.84 -37.79 14.50
C GLY A 43 7.03 -38.90 15.55
N ARG A 44 8.27 -39.15 15.98
CA ARG A 44 8.61 -40.20 16.97
C ARG A 44 8.26 -39.81 18.40
N ASN A 45 8.18 -38.52 18.73
CA ASN A 45 8.09 -38.04 20.11
C ASN A 45 6.83 -37.21 20.42
N LYS A 46 5.78 -37.25 19.59
CA LYS A 46 4.58 -36.38 19.70
C LYS A 46 4.05 -36.20 21.13
N ALA A 47 3.91 -37.29 21.89
CA ALA A 47 3.38 -37.25 23.26
C ALA A 47 4.37 -36.73 24.31
N ARG A 48 5.67 -36.69 24.00
CA ARG A 48 6.76 -36.30 24.92
C ARG A 48 7.26 -34.88 24.70
N LEU A 49 6.91 -34.24 23.58
CA LEU A 49 7.30 -32.88 23.28
C LEU A 49 6.61 -31.89 24.24
N SER A 50 7.41 -31.18 25.02
CA SER A 50 6.95 -30.01 25.78
C SER A 50 6.80 -28.77 24.89
N GLU A 51 6.20 -27.72 25.41
CA GLU A 51 6.09 -26.40 24.79
C GLU A 51 7.45 -25.83 24.34
N LYS A 52 8.52 -26.03 25.13
CA LYS A 52 9.89 -25.65 24.75
C LYS A 52 10.37 -26.38 23.51
N HIS A 53 10.16 -27.70 23.45
CA HIS A 53 10.56 -28.50 22.28
C HIS A 53 9.81 -28.06 21.02
N VAL A 54 8.51 -27.77 21.16
CA VAL A 54 7.68 -27.28 20.05
C VAL A 54 8.19 -25.93 19.55
N GLY A 55 8.46 -24.99 20.46
CA GLY A 55 9.02 -23.68 20.12
C GLY A 55 10.37 -23.77 19.39
N ILE A 56 11.29 -24.59 19.88
CA ILE A 56 12.59 -24.81 19.23
C ILE A 56 12.42 -25.47 17.86
N ALA A 57 11.53 -26.45 17.71
CA ALA A 57 11.27 -27.09 16.41
C ALA A 57 10.82 -26.07 15.36
N PHE A 58 9.90 -25.16 15.70
CA PHE A 58 9.52 -24.07 14.79
C PHE A 58 10.69 -23.14 14.47
N ASN A 59 11.46 -22.73 15.47
CA ASN A 59 12.62 -21.86 15.24
C ASN A 59 13.65 -22.53 14.32
N VAL A 60 13.99 -23.80 14.53
CA VAL A 60 14.93 -24.55 13.68
C VAL A 60 14.41 -24.63 12.25
N LEU A 61 13.14 -24.99 12.03
CA LEU A 61 12.53 -24.98 10.69
C LEU A 61 12.68 -23.62 10.01
N TRP A 62 12.43 -22.53 10.74
CA TRP A 62 12.63 -21.18 10.19
C TRP A 62 14.10 -20.85 9.89
N GLN A 63 15.04 -21.22 10.76
CA GLN A 63 16.47 -21.00 10.53
C GLN A 63 16.96 -21.75 9.28
N LEU A 64 16.49 -22.97 9.05
CA LEU A 64 16.81 -23.75 7.84
C LEU A 64 16.35 -23.01 6.58
N GLN A 65 15.14 -22.46 6.58
CA GLN A 65 14.64 -21.65 5.47
C GLN A 65 15.39 -20.33 5.31
N LYS A 66 15.80 -19.70 6.41
CA LYS A 66 16.52 -18.43 6.41
C LYS A 66 17.93 -18.55 5.82
N LYS A 67 18.63 -19.66 6.08
CA LYS A 67 19.97 -19.93 5.53
C LYS A 67 19.97 -20.15 4.01
N ARG A 68 18.84 -20.53 3.43
CA ARG A 68 18.71 -20.79 1.98
C ARG A 68 18.40 -19.50 1.20
N PRO A 69 19.01 -19.30 0.01
CA PRO A 69 18.54 -18.32 -0.96
C PRO A 69 17.05 -18.48 -1.25
N ILE A 70 16.35 -17.39 -1.58
CA ILE A 70 14.88 -17.38 -1.73
C ILE A 70 14.39 -18.47 -2.70
N LEU A 71 15.07 -18.64 -3.83
CA LEU A 71 14.73 -19.64 -4.87
C LEU A 71 14.93 -21.10 -4.42
N LEU A 72 15.72 -21.33 -3.37
CA LEU A 72 16.02 -22.66 -2.82
C LEU A 72 15.25 -22.96 -1.52
N ARG A 73 14.33 -22.08 -1.13
CA ARG A 73 13.50 -22.30 0.05
C ARG A 73 12.50 -23.42 -0.22
N THR A 74 12.37 -24.32 0.74
CA THR A 74 11.46 -25.48 0.68
C THR A 74 10.21 -25.23 1.52
N SER A 75 9.73 -23.99 1.56
CA SER A 75 8.60 -23.61 2.40
C SER A 75 7.31 -24.35 2.00
N ASP A 76 7.13 -24.67 0.72
CA ASP A 76 6.01 -25.47 0.24
C ASP A 76 6.10 -26.94 0.69
N TYR A 77 7.31 -27.51 0.72
CA TYR A 77 7.55 -28.85 1.27
C TYR A 77 7.18 -28.90 2.76
N VAL A 78 7.68 -27.94 3.54
CA VAL A 78 7.41 -27.84 4.98
C VAL A 78 5.91 -27.74 5.25
N ARG A 79 5.21 -26.86 4.52
CA ARG A 79 3.77 -26.63 4.70
C ARG A 79 2.93 -27.87 4.43
N ASN A 80 3.28 -28.62 3.39
CA ASN A 80 2.53 -29.80 2.96
C ASN A 80 2.93 -31.09 3.72
N HIS A 81 3.93 -31.02 4.61
CA HIS A 81 4.40 -32.19 5.33
C HIS A 81 3.46 -32.55 6.51
N SER A 82 3.07 -33.82 6.62
CA SER A 82 2.11 -34.29 7.64
C SER A 82 2.54 -34.03 9.09
N GLN A 83 3.85 -34.06 9.35
CA GLN A 83 4.39 -33.77 10.68
C GLN A 83 4.41 -32.27 10.99
N PHE A 84 4.35 -31.39 9.98
CA PHE A 84 4.17 -29.96 10.21
C PHE A 84 2.78 -29.67 10.76
N LEU A 85 1.73 -30.27 10.20
CA LEU A 85 0.38 -30.21 10.76
C LEU A 85 0.34 -30.75 12.20
N SER A 86 1.02 -31.89 12.45
CA SER A 86 1.13 -32.45 13.81
C SER A 86 1.81 -31.47 14.77
N LEU A 87 2.85 -30.77 14.32
CA LEU A 87 3.54 -29.75 15.10
C LEU A 87 2.64 -28.53 15.39
N CYS A 88 1.83 -28.11 14.41
CA CYS A 88 0.85 -27.04 14.57
C CYS A 88 -0.21 -27.39 15.62
N VAL A 89 -0.76 -28.61 15.58
CA VAL A 89 -1.72 -29.09 16.59
C VAL A 89 -1.09 -29.17 17.98
N LEU A 90 0.16 -29.63 18.06
CA LEU A 90 0.90 -29.69 19.33
C LEU A 90 1.16 -28.30 19.91
N ALA A 91 1.44 -27.30 19.06
CA ALA A 91 1.56 -25.92 19.48
C ALA A 91 0.22 -25.37 19.97
N GLU A 92 -0.85 -25.58 19.22
CA GLU A 92 -2.20 -25.08 19.54
C GLU A 92 -2.64 -25.54 20.93
N ASN A 93 -2.44 -26.83 21.23
CA ASN A 93 -2.75 -27.42 22.54
C ASN A 93 -1.86 -26.94 23.69
N LYS A 94 -0.74 -26.28 23.40
CA LYS A 94 0.26 -25.87 24.40
C LYS A 94 0.47 -24.35 24.47
N VAL A 95 -0.26 -23.56 23.70
CA VAL A 95 -0.09 -22.09 23.59
C VAL A 95 -0.08 -21.42 24.97
N GLU A 96 -1.01 -21.79 25.86
CA GLU A 96 -1.13 -21.18 27.20
C GLU A 96 0.12 -21.37 28.07
N HIS A 97 0.92 -22.42 27.83
CA HIS A 97 2.11 -22.76 28.60
C HIS A 97 3.42 -22.27 27.97
N MET A 98 3.38 -21.81 26.70
CA MET A 98 4.56 -21.29 26.02
C MET A 98 5.09 -20.03 26.70
N GLU A 99 6.40 -19.79 26.63
CA GLU A 99 7.00 -18.52 27.05
C GLU A 99 6.64 -17.39 26.08
N ASP A 100 6.66 -16.14 26.54
CA ASP A 100 6.18 -14.98 25.77
C ASP A 100 6.87 -14.81 24.42
N GLU A 101 8.19 -14.94 24.37
CA GLU A 101 8.95 -14.84 23.12
C GLU A 101 8.67 -16.01 22.17
N VAL A 102 8.44 -17.21 22.73
CA VAL A 102 8.13 -18.42 21.96
C VAL A 102 6.78 -18.29 21.25
N ILE A 103 5.77 -17.67 21.87
CA ILE A 103 4.48 -17.42 21.22
C ILE A 103 4.67 -16.54 19.99
N VAL A 104 5.39 -15.43 20.13
CA VAL A 104 5.61 -14.49 19.04
C VAL A 104 6.48 -15.09 17.94
N ASP A 105 7.51 -15.85 18.30
CA ASP A 105 8.40 -16.51 17.34
C ASP A 105 7.69 -17.62 16.57
N THR A 106 6.81 -18.36 17.24
CA THR A 106 5.97 -19.38 16.60
C THR A 106 4.99 -18.70 15.64
N LEU A 107 4.30 -17.64 16.06
CA LEU A 107 3.39 -16.86 15.21
C LEU A 107 4.12 -16.30 13.98
N TYR A 108 5.30 -15.72 14.19
CA TYR A 108 6.12 -15.21 13.10
C TYR A 108 6.53 -16.30 12.11
N THR A 109 6.92 -17.47 12.62
CA THR A 109 7.34 -18.61 11.80
C THR A 109 6.20 -19.15 10.95
N ILE A 110 5.02 -19.40 11.53
CA ILE A 110 3.88 -19.95 10.77
C ILE A 110 3.42 -19.01 9.65
N LEU A 111 3.44 -17.69 9.91
CA LEU A 111 3.11 -16.69 8.90
C LEU A 111 4.17 -16.59 7.79
N ARG A 112 5.44 -16.89 8.10
CA ARG A 112 6.52 -16.89 7.11
C ARG A 112 6.57 -18.15 6.25
N LEU A 113 6.13 -19.28 6.79
CA LEU A 113 5.98 -20.54 6.05
C LEU A 113 4.68 -20.58 5.21
N ASN A 114 3.94 -19.47 5.20
CA ASN A 114 2.71 -19.23 4.44
C ASN A 114 1.63 -20.29 4.71
N ALA A 115 1.49 -20.68 5.98
CA ALA A 115 0.49 -21.65 6.42
C ALA A 115 -0.91 -21.02 6.52
N GLU A 116 -1.47 -20.59 5.37
CA GLU A 116 -2.85 -20.09 5.27
C GLU A 116 -3.88 -21.13 5.77
N ASP A 117 -3.53 -22.43 5.72
CA ASP A 117 -4.35 -23.56 6.20
C ASP A 117 -4.38 -23.74 7.74
N HIS A 118 -3.65 -22.92 8.51
CA HIS A 118 -3.55 -23.04 9.98
C HIS A 118 -4.09 -21.80 10.72
N VAL A 119 -5.24 -21.29 10.25
CA VAL A 119 -5.96 -20.16 10.84
C VAL A 119 -6.24 -20.38 12.34
N SER A 120 -6.47 -21.62 12.78
CA SER A 120 -6.75 -21.96 14.18
C SER A 120 -5.58 -21.64 15.11
N LEU A 121 -4.39 -22.17 14.82
CA LEU A 121 -3.17 -21.91 15.59
C LEU A 121 -2.80 -20.42 15.58
N ALA A 122 -2.86 -19.77 14.41
CA ALA A 122 -2.56 -18.34 14.32
C ALA A 122 -3.52 -17.51 15.20
N LYS A 123 -4.81 -17.86 15.22
CA LYS A 123 -5.81 -17.23 16.09
C LYS A 123 -5.52 -17.50 17.58
N ALA A 124 -5.17 -18.73 17.94
CA ALA A 124 -4.82 -19.10 19.32
C ALA A 124 -3.61 -18.30 19.83
N LEU A 125 -2.53 -18.23 19.04
CA LEU A 125 -1.31 -17.48 19.37
C LEU A 125 -1.58 -15.98 19.49
N VAL A 126 -2.36 -15.39 18.58
CA VAL A 126 -2.74 -13.96 18.66
C VAL A 126 -3.60 -13.69 19.90
N THR A 127 -4.54 -14.58 20.22
CA THR A 127 -5.42 -14.43 21.38
C THR A 127 -4.63 -14.51 22.68
N GLU A 128 -3.71 -15.47 22.79
CA GLU A 128 -2.87 -15.60 23.98
C GLU A 128 -1.87 -14.44 24.10
N ALA A 129 -1.21 -14.04 23.02
CA ALA A 129 -0.33 -12.87 23.01
C ALA A 129 -1.08 -11.60 23.45
N TRP A 130 -2.34 -11.43 23.01
CA TRP A 130 -3.18 -10.32 23.43
C TRP A 130 -3.49 -10.37 24.93
N LYS A 131 -3.94 -11.52 25.46
CA LYS A 131 -4.18 -11.67 26.92
C LYS A 131 -2.95 -11.31 27.76
N ARG A 132 -1.75 -11.68 27.31
CA ARG A 132 -0.51 -11.38 28.02
C ARG A 132 -0.13 -9.90 27.92
N LEU A 133 -0.39 -9.28 26.78
CA LEU A 133 -0.28 -7.83 26.59
C LEU A 133 -1.18 -7.06 27.57
N GLU A 134 -2.43 -7.49 27.75
CA GLU A 134 -3.41 -6.86 28.66
C GLU A 134 -3.01 -6.97 30.13
N ARG A 135 -2.41 -8.08 30.53
CA ARG A 135 -1.91 -8.29 31.90
C ARG A 135 -0.64 -7.48 32.20
N GLN A 136 -0.15 -6.70 31.23
CA GLN A 136 1.13 -5.97 31.30
C GLN A 136 2.32 -6.88 31.66
N VAL A 137 2.19 -8.19 31.44
CA VAL A 137 3.28 -9.16 31.55
C VAL A 137 4.08 -9.01 30.26
N LEU A 138 5.21 -8.32 30.39
CA LEU A 138 5.91 -7.60 29.35
C LEU A 138 6.42 -8.48 28.20
N LEU A 139 5.92 -8.25 26.99
CA LEU A 139 6.73 -8.54 25.79
C LEU A 139 7.94 -7.60 25.76
N SER A 140 9.13 -8.17 25.54
CA SER A 140 10.33 -7.41 25.22
C SER A 140 10.06 -6.52 23.99
N LEU A 141 10.71 -5.36 23.87
CA LEU A 141 10.55 -4.49 22.68
C LEU A 141 10.78 -5.23 21.34
N PRO A 142 11.77 -6.14 21.23
CA PRO A 142 11.92 -7.00 20.06
C PRO A 142 10.70 -7.90 19.81
N ALA A 143 10.17 -8.54 20.85
CA ALA A 143 8.99 -9.39 20.74
C ALA A 143 7.73 -8.57 20.38
N LEU A 144 7.55 -7.39 20.96
CA LEU A 144 6.45 -6.47 20.63
C LEU A 144 6.52 -6.04 19.16
N SER A 145 7.70 -5.66 18.66
CA SER A 145 7.92 -5.31 17.26
C SER A 145 7.62 -6.48 16.33
N LYS A 146 8.04 -7.70 16.67
CA LYS A 146 7.78 -8.90 15.87
C LYS A 146 6.29 -9.26 15.87
N PHE A 147 5.61 -9.10 17.02
CA PHE A 147 4.17 -9.31 17.16
C PHE A 147 3.37 -8.30 16.33
N ALA A 148 3.70 -7.01 16.41
CA ALA A 148 3.09 -5.95 15.62
C ALA A 148 3.22 -6.22 14.10
N LEU A 149 4.40 -6.67 13.66
CA LEU A 149 4.62 -7.08 12.26
C LEU A 149 3.73 -8.26 11.84
N CYS A 150 3.48 -9.22 12.73
CA CYS A 150 2.58 -10.35 12.46
C CYS A 150 1.14 -9.86 12.26
N LEU A 151 0.66 -8.99 13.15
CA LEU A 151 -0.67 -8.38 13.05
C LEU A 151 -0.81 -7.55 11.77
N TYR A 152 0.22 -6.77 11.44
CA TYR A 152 0.29 -5.98 10.20
C TYR A 152 0.14 -6.90 8.98
N LYS A 153 0.91 -7.99 8.89
CA LYS A 153 0.82 -8.93 7.77
C LYS A 153 -0.52 -9.65 7.64
N GLN A 154 -1.24 -9.82 8.75
CA GLN A 154 -2.57 -10.40 8.77
C GLN A 154 -3.68 -9.39 8.38
N HIS A 155 -3.31 -8.20 7.90
CA HIS A 155 -4.23 -7.10 7.57
C HIS A 155 -5.12 -6.65 8.74
N ARG A 156 -4.64 -6.81 9.99
CA ARG A 156 -5.37 -6.43 11.23
C ARG A 156 -4.97 -5.05 11.75
N HIS A 157 -4.72 -4.11 10.85
CA HIS A 157 -4.18 -2.78 11.17
C HIS A 157 -5.14 -1.91 11.99
N PHE A 158 -6.45 -2.12 11.87
CA PHE A 158 -7.50 -1.41 12.61
C PHE A 158 -8.06 -2.22 13.79
N SER A 159 -7.22 -2.99 14.48
CA SER A 159 -7.66 -3.79 15.64
C SER A 159 -7.39 -3.08 16.97
N PRO A 160 -8.21 -3.30 18.02
CA PRO A 160 -7.94 -2.79 19.37
C PRO A 160 -6.56 -3.18 19.90
N ILE A 161 -6.05 -4.35 19.48
CA ILE A 161 -4.71 -4.84 19.81
C ILE A 161 -3.64 -3.86 19.34
N ILE A 162 -3.76 -3.35 18.11
CA ILE A 162 -2.81 -2.38 17.56
C ILE A 162 -2.86 -1.06 18.33
N GLY A 163 -4.04 -0.65 18.83
CA GLY A 163 -4.17 0.47 19.76
C GLY A 163 -3.41 0.25 21.07
N GLN A 164 -3.50 -0.95 21.67
CA GLN A 164 -2.73 -1.30 22.87
C GLN A 164 -1.21 -1.33 22.59
N VAL A 165 -0.79 -1.87 21.45
CA VAL A 165 0.61 -1.82 21.01
C VAL A 165 1.06 -0.37 20.89
N ALA A 166 0.29 0.50 20.22
CA ALA A 166 0.61 1.92 20.08
C ALA A 166 0.79 2.60 21.44
N HIS A 167 -0.10 2.34 22.39
CA HIS A 167 0.02 2.87 23.75
C HIS A 167 1.30 2.43 24.46
N ILE A 168 1.67 1.14 24.35
CA ILE A 168 2.92 0.63 24.95
C ILE A 168 4.15 1.28 24.30
N VAL A 169 4.13 1.46 22.97
CA VAL A 169 5.21 2.13 22.24
C VAL A 169 5.32 3.59 22.68
N ASP A 170 4.20 4.29 22.87
CA ASP A 170 4.18 5.68 23.32
C ASP A 170 4.83 5.85 24.71
N MET A 171 4.50 4.95 25.64
CA MET A 171 5.07 4.94 27.00
C MET A 171 6.55 4.54 27.03
N LYS A 172 7.02 3.78 26.04
CA LYS A 172 8.39 3.24 26.02
C LYS A 172 9.27 3.84 24.94
N LEU A 173 8.80 4.86 24.23
CA LEU A 173 9.48 5.39 23.05
C LEU A 173 10.95 5.74 23.33
N ASP A 174 11.22 6.36 24.47
CA ASP A 174 12.57 6.80 24.86
C ASP A 174 13.53 5.63 25.09
N SER A 175 13.02 4.48 25.51
CA SER A 175 13.80 3.26 25.73
C SER A 175 14.15 2.49 24.45
N ILE A 176 13.50 2.82 23.32
CA ILE A 176 13.81 2.19 22.03
C ILE A 176 15.12 2.78 21.50
N GLN A 177 16.13 1.94 21.32
CA GLN A 177 17.45 2.33 20.78
C GLN A 177 17.76 1.65 19.43
N ASP A 178 17.01 0.61 19.07
CA ASP A 178 17.21 -0.12 17.81
C ASP A 178 16.24 0.41 16.74
N ILE A 179 16.77 1.05 15.69
CA ILE A 179 16.01 1.58 14.56
C ILE A 179 15.22 0.48 13.81
N ARG A 180 15.70 -0.76 13.83
CA ARG A 180 15.00 -1.91 13.26
C ARG A 180 13.67 -2.16 13.97
N ILE A 181 13.67 -2.07 15.31
CA ILE A 181 12.48 -2.24 16.15
C ILE A 181 11.54 -1.06 15.91
N LEU A 182 12.06 0.17 15.99
CA LEU A 182 11.26 1.38 15.80
C LEU A 182 10.58 1.41 14.43
N SER A 183 11.33 1.19 13.34
CA SER A 183 10.80 1.26 11.97
C SER A 183 9.69 0.24 11.70
N VAL A 184 9.73 -0.93 12.34
CA VAL A 184 8.66 -1.94 12.25
C VAL A 184 7.43 -1.49 13.04
N LEU A 185 7.62 -0.97 14.25
CA LEU A 185 6.52 -0.47 15.07
C LEU A 185 5.81 0.69 14.38
N MET A 186 6.54 1.66 13.85
CA MET A 186 6.02 2.82 13.13
C MET A 186 5.03 2.41 12.02
N ILE A 187 5.42 1.55 11.09
CA ILE A 187 4.50 1.08 10.03
C ILE A 187 3.32 0.29 10.59
N SER A 188 3.53 -0.43 11.70
CA SER A 188 2.50 -1.32 12.26
C SER A 188 1.37 -0.56 12.96
N ILE A 189 1.69 0.58 13.58
CA ILE A 189 0.75 1.38 14.38
C ILE A 189 0.24 2.62 13.64
N SER A 190 0.70 2.88 12.41
CA SER A 190 0.45 4.15 11.70
C SER A 190 -1.02 4.58 11.60
N ASP A 191 -1.96 3.62 11.60
CA ASP A 191 -3.39 3.88 11.46
C ASP A 191 -4.10 4.28 12.76
N VAL A 192 -3.46 4.13 13.93
CA VAL A 192 -4.10 4.31 15.26
C VAL A 192 -3.41 5.34 16.16
N ILE A 193 -2.40 6.05 15.65
CA ILE A 193 -1.63 7.01 16.43
C ILE A 193 -2.22 8.42 16.33
N THR A 194 -2.04 9.20 17.39
CA THR A 194 -2.35 10.63 17.41
C THR A 194 -1.25 11.43 16.70
N GLU A 195 -1.58 12.68 16.34
CA GLU A 195 -0.61 13.63 15.77
C GLU A 195 0.60 13.86 16.69
N SER A 196 0.36 14.10 17.99
CA SER A 196 1.44 14.30 18.96
C SER A 196 2.37 13.09 19.08
N PHE A 197 1.82 11.88 19.03
CA PHE A 197 2.62 10.66 19.09
C PHE A 197 3.38 10.41 17.78
N ARG A 198 2.74 10.68 16.62
CA ARG A 198 3.40 10.67 15.31
C ARG A 198 4.64 11.56 15.30
N ASP A 199 4.54 12.78 15.81
CA ASP A 199 5.66 13.74 15.77
C ASP A 199 6.81 13.30 16.69
N ARG A 200 6.51 12.72 17.86
CA ARG A 200 7.53 12.09 18.72
C ARG A 200 8.22 10.90 18.04
N LEU A 201 7.47 10.07 17.31
CA LEU A 201 8.02 8.95 16.54
C LEU A 201 8.97 9.46 15.43
N LEU A 202 8.60 10.54 14.73
CA LEU A 202 9.43 11.15 13.69
C LEU A 202 10.77 11.65 14.27
N HIS A 203 10.72 12.39 15.38
CA HIS A 203 11.94 12.86 16.04
C HIS A 203 12.82 11.70 16.54
N LYS A 204 12.21 10.66 17.12
CA LYS A 204 12.97 9.48 17.56
C LYS A 204 13.61 8.73 16.39
N ALA A 205 12.89 8.58 15.28
CA ALA A 205 13.42 7.96 14.07
C ALA A 205 14.56 8.79 13.48
N GLU A 206 14.47 10.11 13.51
CA GLU A 206 15.51 11.01 13.03
C GLU A 206 16.80 10.91 13.86
N GLN A 207 16.68 10.71 15.17
CA GLN A 207 17.81 10.50 16.07
C GLN A 207 18.51 9.15 15.83
N LEU A 208 17.73 8.09 15.61
CA LEU A 208 18.26 6.73 15.47
C LEU A 208 18.70 6.36 14.04
N LEU A 209 18.19 7.06 13.02
CA LEU A 209 18.54 6.79 11.62
C LEU A 209 19.85 7.50 11.23
N GLU A 210 20.95 6.76 11.30
CA GLU A 210 22.27 7.22 10.85
C GLU A 210 22.45 7.02 9.33
N GLU A 211 23.07 7.99 8.66
CA GLU A 211 23.19 8.03 7.18
C GLU A 211 24.29 7.12 6.61
N LYS A 212 25.23 6.65 7.44
CA LYS A 212 26.47 6.01 6.99
C LYS A 212 26.46 4.48 7.00
N ASP A 213 25.36 3.85 7.44
CA ASP A 213 25.29 2.40 7.56
C ASP A 213 24.44 1.80 6.41
N GLU A 214 25.08 1.03 5.52
CA GLU A 214 24.40 0.29 4.43
C GLU A 214 23.32 -0.67 4.96
N VAL A 215 23.44 -1.13 6.22
CA VAL A 215 22.45 -1.99 6.89
C VAL A 215 21.09 -1.26 7.05
N HIS A 216 21.06 0.06 6.96
CA HIS A 216 19.86 0.88 7.14
C HIS A 216 18.93 0.94 5.93
N PHE A 217 19.31 0.39 4.77
CA PHE A 217 18.46 0.42 3.56
C PHE A 217 17.02 -0.03 3.82
N ASN A 218 16.85 -1.17 4.49
CA ASN A 218 15.53 -1.73 4.79
C ASN A 218 14.75 -0.88 5.81
N TYR A 219 15.44 -0.19 6.71
CA TYR A 219 14.83 0.64 7.74
C TYR A 219 14.36 1.98 7.16
N ALA A 220 15.21 2.62 6.32
CA ALA A 220 14.85 3.79 5.54
C ALA A 220 13.62 3.54 4.67
N ARG A 221 13.52 2.37 4.01
CA ARG A 221 12.33 1.98 3.24
C ARG A 221 11.06 1.91 4.10
N ARG A 222 11.13 1.35 5.31
CA ARG A 222 9.99 1.30 6.24
C ARG A 222 9.61 2.69 6.76
N ILE A 223 10.59 3.57 6.99
CA ILE A 223 10.33 4.94 7.40
C ILE A 223 9.60 5.70 6.29
N LEU A 224 10.01 5.55 5.02
CA LEU A 224 9.25 6.11 3.89
C LEU A 224 7.82 5.54 3.83
N GLN A 225 7.65 4.24 4.05
CA GLN A 225 6.33 3.62 4.09
C GLN A 225 5.48 4.18 5.25
N PHE A 226 6.07 4.42 6.41
CA PHE A 226 5.39 5.08 7.52
C PHE A 226 4.90 6.47 7.12
N LEU A 227 5.78 7.30 6.56
CA LEU A 227 5.43 8.65 6.08
C LEU A 227 4.28 8.61 5.07
N GLN A 228 4.29 7.61 4.17
CA GLN A 228 3.23 7.37 3.20
C GLN A 228 1.91 6.98 3.87
N ASN A 229 1.93 6.09 4.87
CA ASN A 229 0.73 5.70 5.62
C ASN A 229 0.10 6.88 6.36
N VAL A 230 0.92 7.70 7.05
CA VAL A 230 0.43 8.89 7.75
C VAL A 230 0.21 10.10 6.83
N LYS A 231 0.43 9.94 5.51
CA LYS A 231 0.30 10.96 4.46
C LYS A 231 1.05 12.27 4.79
N LEU A 232 2.23 12.16 5.42
CA LEU A 232 3.00 13.31 5.88
C LEU A 232 4.30 13.46 5.10
N ARG A 233 4.51 14.67 4.55
CA ARG A 233 5.77 15.07 3.92
C ARG A 233 6.74 15.66 4.96
N TYR A 234 7.37 14.80 5.76
CA TYR A 234 8.39 15.22 6.74
C TYR A 234 9.78 15.27 6.09
N HIS A 235 10.19 16.47 5.64
CA HIS A 235 11.41 16.70 4.86
C HIS A 235 12.70 16.14 5.47
N PRO A 236 12.99 16.32 6.77
CA PRO A 236 14.26 15.84 7.36
C PRO A 236 14.48 14.34 7.21
N LEU A 237 13.45 13.51 7.47
CA LEU A 237 13.57 12.05 7.27
C LEU A 237 13.57 11.67 5.80
N LEU A 238 12.84 12.38 4.93
CA LEU A 238 12.85 12.12 3.49
C LEU A 238 14.26 12.27 2.91
N GLU A 239 14.96 13.34 3.28
CA GLU A 239 16.33 13.58 2.86
C GLU A 239 17.31 12.54 3.42
N LYS A 240 17.21 12.20 4.71
CA LYS A 240 18.05 11.13 5.31
C LYS A 240 17.85 9.78 4.62
N CYS A 241 16.59 9.38 4.39
CA CYS A 241 16.28 8.17 3.65
C CYS A 241 16.85 8.22 2.23
N ASN A 242 16.73 9.35 1.54
CA ASN A 242 17.27 9.52 0.19
C ASN A 242 18.79 9.34 0.16
N ARG A 243 19.54 9.92 1.10
CA ARG A 243 20.99 9.74 1.21
C ARG A 243 21.39 8.27 1.41
N ILE A 244 20.66 7.54 2.26
CA ILE A 244 20.90 6.09 2.46
C ILE A 244 20.69 5.34 1.14
N PHE A 245 19.61 5.61 0.40
CA PHE A 245 19.37 4.93 -0.88
C PHE A 245 20.41 5.26 -1.94
N LEU A 246 20.89 6.51 -1.98
CA LEU A 246 21.98 6.91 -2.87
C LEU A 246 23.30 6.18 -2.51
N GLY A 247 23.59 6.03 -1.22
CA GLY A 247 24.76 5.28 -0.74
C GLY A 247 24.68 3.77 -1.02
N SER A 248 23.48 3.19 -1.07
CA SER A 248 23.24 1.77 -1.31
C SER A 248 22.99 1.41 -2.78
N ALA A 249 23.59 2.14 -3.73
CA ALA A 249 23.33 1.96 -5.17
C ALA A 249 23.57 0.53 -5.68
N SER A 250 24.58 -0.16 -5.13
CA SER A 250 24.92 -1.56 -5.44
C SER A 250 23.83 -2.58 -5.05
N HIS A 251 22.93 -2.21 -4.15
CA HIS A 251 21.84 -3.06 -3.67
C HIS A 251 20.48 -2.73 -4.31
N LEU A 252 20.43 -1.74 -5.20
CA LEU A 252 19.19 -1.32 -5.87
C LEU A 252 18.84 -2.26 -7.01
N ASP A 253 17.86 -3.14 -6.78
CA ASP A 253 17.20 -3.89 -7.84
C ASP A 253 15.98 -3.14 -8.40
N ILE A 254 15.42 -3.62 -9.52
CA ILE A 254 14.24 -3.00 -10.14
C ILE A 254 13.03 -2.92 -9.20
N HIS A 255 12.87 -3.91 -8.31
CA HIS A 255 11.76 -3.95 -7.36
C HIS A 255 11.89 -2.85 -6.31
N SER A 256 13.08 -2.67 -5.76
CA SER A 256 13.39 -1.65 -4.78
C SER A 256 13.29 -0.26 -5.38
N ILE A 257 13.85 -0.05 -6.58
CA ILE A 257 13.74 1.22 -7.31
C ILE A 257 12.28 1.57 -7.59
N SER A 258 11.51 0.63 -8.14
CA SER A 258 10.09 0.86 -8.46
C SER A 258 9.26 1.17 -7.21
N HIS A 259 9.55 0.50 -6.09
CA HIS A 259 8.88 0.74 -4.82
C HIS A 259 9.21 2.13 -4.25
N ILE A 260 10.49 2.52 -4.25
CA ILE A 260 10.93 3.84 -3.77
C ILE A 260 10.33 4.96 -4.63
N PHE A 261 10.30 4.81 -5.96
CA PHE A 261 9.62 5.79 -6.82
C PHE A 261 8.14 5.91 -6.52
N GLY A 262 7.45 4.79 -6.27
CA GLY A 262 6.05 4.81 -5.86
C GLY A 262 5.82 5.59 -4.56
N LEU A 263 6.70 5.41 -3.56
CA LEU A 263 6.63 6.15 -2.29
C LEU A 263 6.91 7.64 -2.49
N TYR A 264 7.94 8.01 -3.24
CA TYR A 264 8.25 9.40 -3.53
C TYR A 264 7.18 10.12 -4.35
N GLU A 265 6.57 9.45 -5.33
CA GLU A 265 5.45 10.01 -6.11
C GLU A 265 4.26 10.34 -5.20
N GLN A 266 3.94 9.47 -4.23
CA GLN A 266 2.85 9.69 -3.29
C GLN A 266 3.15 10.78 -2.25
N LEU A 267 4.41 10.91 -1.85
CA LEU A 267 4.86 11.93 -0.88
C LEU A 267 5.19 13.28 -1.54
N GLY A 268 5.15 13.36 -2.88
CA GLY A 268 5.52 14.55 -3.63
C GLY A 268 6.98 14.99 -3.41
N PHE A 269 7.88 14.06 -3.10
CA PHE A 269 9.28 14.34 -2.82
C PHE A 269 10.08 14.51 -4.11
N ASP A 270 10.91 15.56 -4.19
CA ASP A 270 11.81 15.71 -5.34
C ASP A 270 13.00 14.77 -5.20
N ASN A 271 13.11 13.83 -6.14
CA ASN A 271 14.08 12.73 -6.12
C ASN A 271 15.04 12.78 -7.32
N ALA A 272 15.44 13.99 -7.74
CA ALA A 272 16.30 14.20 -8.91
C ALA A 272 17.59 13.38 -8.89
N GLU A 273 18.31 13.37 -7.76
CA GLU A 273 19.55 12.60 -7.60
C GLU A 273 19.30 11.08 -7.66
N PHE A 274 18.25 10.61 -6.98
CA PHE A 274 17.89 9.19 -7.01
C PHE A 274 17.47 8.74 -8.41
N ARG A 275 16.79 9.61 -9.18
CA ARG A 275 16.49 9.35 -10.60
C ARG A 275 17.75 9.16 -11.43
N LEU A 276 18.83 9.90 -11.16
CA LEU A 276 20.10 9.74 -11.88
C LEU A 276 20.77 8.40 -11.59
N ILE A 277 20.85 8.00 -10.30
CA ILE A 277 21.41 6.70 -9.90
C ILE A 277 20.56 5.56 -10.47
N ALA A 278 19.23 5.62 -10.32
CA ALA A 278 18.33 4.62 -10.85
C ALA A 278 18.44 4.50 -12.38
N LYS A 279 18.57 5.62 -13.10
CA LYS A 279 18.81 5.62 -14.55
C LYS A 279 20.07 4.85 -14.91
N GLN A 280 21.17 5.10 -14.20
CA GLN A 280 22.44 4.42 -14.45
C GLN A 280 22.30 2.91 -14.21
N VAL A 281 21.87 2.51 -13.01
CA VAL A 281 21.73 1.10 -12.61
C VAL A 281 20.81 0.33 -13.57
N LEU A 282 19.66 0.90 -13.93
CA LEU A 282 18.70 0.25 -14.83
C LEU A 282 19.14 0.24 -16.29
N SER A 283 19.97 1.20 -16.72
CA SER A 283 20.52 1.21 -18.08
C SER A 283 21.59 0.14 -18.26
N GLU A 284 22.39 -0.12 -17.22
CA GLU A 284 23.43 -1.16 -17.22
C GLU A 284 22.82 -2.56 -17.16
N THR A 285 21.69 -2.74 -16.44
CA THR A 285 21.02 -4.03 -16.25
C THR A 285 19.84 -4.28 -17.21
N ILE A 286 19.66 -3.44 -18.23
CA ILE A 286 18.49 -3.50 -19.14
C ILE A 286 18.30 -4.86 -19.80
N ASP A 287 19.40 -5.58 -20.03
CA ASP A 287 19.42 -6.88 -20.70
C ASP A 287 19.09 -8.05 -19.76
N ASP A 288 19.00 -7.83 -18.46
CA ASP A 288 18.77 -8.90 -17.49
C ASP A 288 17.27 -9.23 -17.29
N TYR A 289 16.37 -8.44 -17.89
CA TYR A 289 14.91 -8.49 -17.64
C TYR A 289 14.14 -9.07 -18.82
N TYR A 290 13.99 -10.40 -18.82
CA TYR A 290 13.29 -11.14 -19.87
C TYR A 290 11.85 -11.51 -19.53
N ASP A 291 11.45 -11.45 -18.25
CA ASP A 291 10.07 -11.75 -17.86
C ASP A 291 9.16 -10.51 -18.00
N PRO A 292 7.89 -10.67 -18.42
CA PRO A 292 6.98 -9.54 -18.64
C PRO A 292 6.74 -8.67 -17.40
N GLU A 293 6.85 -9.23 -16.18
CA GLU A 293 6.58 -8.49 -14.96
C GLU A 293 7.70 -7.54 -14.57
N THR A 294 8.93 -8.04 -14.52
CA THR A 294 10.10 -7.21 -14.24
C THR A 294 10.35 -6.23 -15.38
N PHE A 295 10.14 -6.64 -16.64
CA PHE A 295 10.24 -5.74 -17.79
C PHE A 295 9.23 -4.59 -17.71
N ALA A 296 7.97 -4.84 -17.34
CA ALA A 296 7.00 -3.75 -17.19
C ALA A 296 7.41 -2.74 -16.10
N LYS A 297 7.99 -3.23 -14.99
CA LYS A 297 8.56 -2.37 -13.94
C LYS A 297 9.77 -1.57 -14.47
N LEU A 298 10.68 -2.20 -15.19
CA LEU A 298 11.81 -1.57 -15.86
C LEU A 298 11.35 -0.48 -16.82
N PHE A 299 10.39 -0.78 -17.69
CA PHE A 299 9.81 0.18 -18.63
C PHE A 299 9.24 1.38 -17.88
N SER A 300 8.49 1.15 -16.80
CA SER A 300 7.88 2.21 -15.99
C SER A 300 8.90 3.10 -15.28
N ALA A 301 9.95 2.50 -14.73
CA ALA A 301 11.00 3.21 -14.01
C ALA A 301 11.96 3.95 -14.97
N LEU A 302 12.54 3.25 -15.95
CA LEU A 302 13.59 3.80 -16.82
C LEU A 302 13.04 4.64 -17.97
N GLY A 303 11.87 4.29 -18.53
CA GLY A 303 11.30 4.92 -19.72
C GLY A 303 11.23 6.46 -19.67
N PRO A 304 10.69 7.07 -18.60
CA PRO A 304 10.60 8.53 -18.47
C PRO A 304 11.94 9.28 -18.41
N MET A 305 13.03 8.61 -18.03
CA MET A 305 14.37 9.20 -17.85
C MET A 305 15.39 8.77 -18.91
N ALA A 306 15.02 7.81 -19.76
CA ALA A 306 15.87 7.24 -20.79
C ALA A 306 16.19 8.23 -21.93
N GLY A 307 17.43 8.19 -22.42
CA GLY A 307 17.80 8.85 -23.68
C GLY A 307 17.22 8.13 -24.90
N SER A 308 17.30 8.75 -26.09
CA SER A 308 16.63 8.26 -27.31
C SER A 308 16.91 6.78 -27.62
N LYS A 309 18.18 6.35 -27.59
CA LYS A 309 18.58 4.96 -27.91
C LYS A 309 17.99 3.94 -26.95
N VAL A 310 18.09 4.20 -25.64
CA VAL A 310 17.55 3.32 -24.59
C VAL A 310 16.02 3.28 -24.68
N ARG A 311 15.40 4.44 -24.91
CA ARG A 311 13.95 4.56 -25.07
C ARG A 311 13.42 3.78 -26.26
N GLU A 312 14.09 3.85 -27.41
CA GLU A 312 13.74 3.07 -28.60
C GLU A 312 13.83 1.57 -28.32
N ARG A 313 14.92 1.12 -27.68
CA ARG A 313 15.10 -0.27 -27.25
C ARG A 313 13.93 -0.74 -26.38
N LEU A 314 13.57 0.02 -25.35
CA LEU A 314 12.44 -0.29 -24.46
C LEU A 314 11.12 -0.42 -25.23
N LEU A 315 10.86 0.46 -26.20
CA LEU A 315 9.64 0.42 -27.01
C LEU A 315 9.58 -0.81 -27.92
N VAL A 316 10.71 -1.18 -28.53
CA VAL A 316 10.82 -2.38 -29.38
C VAL A 316 10.62 -3.65 -28.54
N THR A 317 11.29 -3.76 -27.39
CA THR A 317 11.12 -4.91 -26.49
C THR A 317 9.69 -5.00 -25.97
N ALA A 318 9.08 -3.89 -25.56
CA ALA A 318 7.67 -3.86 -25.14
C ALA A 318 6.71 -4.31 -26.25
N ALA A 319 7.00 -3.98 -27.51
CA ALA A 319 6.17 -4.41 -28.64
C ALA A 319 6.31 -5.91 -28.91
N HIS A 320 7.49 -6.49 -28.68
CA HIS A 320 7.74 -7.92 -28.81
C HIS A 320 7.00 -8.72 -27.73
N MET A 321 7.05 -8.26 -26.47
CA MET A 321 6.43 -8.93 -25.32
C MET A 321 4.93 -8.62 -25.15
N ALA A 322 4.34 -7.83 -26.05
CA ALA A 322 3.00 -7.24 -25.86
C ALA A 322 1.91 -8.28 -25.53
N GLU A 323 1.94 -9.44 -26.17
CA GLU A 323 0.94 -10.51 -26.00
C GLU A 323 1.05 -11.25 -24.65
N GLU A 324 2.22 -11.20 -24.02
CA GLU A 324 2.51 -11.85 -22.74
C GLU A 324 2.10 -10.99 -21.55
N PHE A 325 1.89 -9.69 -21.75
CA PHE A 325 1.53 -8.80 -20.66
C PHE A 325 0.16 -9.15 -20.06
N SER A 326 0.11 -9.16 -18.72
CA SER A 326 -1.13 -9.17 -17.95
C SER A 326 -1.88 -7.84 -18.08
N SER A 327 -3.16 -7.85 -17.69
CA SER A 327 -4.01 -6.65 -17.73
C SER A 327 -3.43 -5.47 -16.94
N HIS A 328 -2.76 -5.75 -15.82
CA HIS A 328 -2.08 -4.72 -15.02
C HIS A 328 -0.84 -4.17 -15.72
N GLN A 329 -0.05 -5.03 -16.36
CA GLN A 329 1.17 -4.63 -17.08
C GLN A 329 0.84 -3.77 -18.30
N VAL A 330 -0.20 -4.10 -19.07
CA VAL A 330 -0.69 -3.26 -20.18
C VAL A 330 -1.02 -1.84 -19.70
N LEU A 331 -1.74 -1.73 -18.57
CA LEU A 331 -2.05 -0.44 -17.96
C LEU A 331 -0.79 0.34 -17.55
N MET A 332 0.21 -0.36 -17.00
CA MET A 332 1.49 0.22 -16.59
C MET A 332 2.29 0.73 -17.79
N ILE A 333 2.35 -0.02 -18.90
CA ILE A 333 3.03 0.39 -20.13
C ILE A 333 2.34 1.64 -20.71
N LEU A 334 1.02 1.64 -20.86
CA LEU A 334 0.27 2.79 -21.41
C LEU A 334 0.41 4.03 -20.53
N LYS A 335 0.30 3.90 -19.20
CA LYS A 335 0.55 5.00 -18.25
C LYS A 335 1.96 5.58 -18.44
N THR A 336 2.95 4.71 -18.62
CA THR A 336 4.35 5.14 -18.78
C THR A 336 4.58 5.82 -20.12
N MET A 337 4.02 5.30 -21.21
CA MET A 337 4.05 5.97 -22.52
C MET A 337 3.48 7.38 -22.44
N GLN A 338 2.39 7.58 -21.68
CA GLN A 338 1.81 8.90 -21.44
C GLN A 338 2.80 9.81 -20.68
N LYS A 339 3.41 9.32 -19.59
CA LYS A 339 4.45 10.07 -18.83
C LYS A 339 5.63 10.47 -19.72
N MET A 340 6.04 9.58 -20.63
CA MET A 340 7.10 9.81 -21.61
C MET A 340 6.68 10.74 -22.76
N LYS A 341 5.39 11.11 -22.85
CA LYS A 341 4.78 11.77 -24.01
C LYS A 341 5.09 11.03 -25.33
N CYS A 342 5.05 9.70 -25.30
CA CYS A 342 5.43 8.82 -26.41
C CYS A 342 4.22 8.29 -27.18
N ARG A 343 4.15 8.56 -28.48
CA ARG A 343 3.07 8.06 -29.36
C ARG A 343 3.59 7.03 -30.36
N ASN A 344 4.30 6.01 -29.86
CA ASN A 344 4.82 4.93 -30.73
C ASN A 344 3.65 4.14 -31.34
N SER A 345 3.43 4.30 -32.64
CA SER A 345 2.29 3.74 -33.35
C SER A 345 2.30 2.21 -33.40
N HIS A 346 3.48 1.60 -33.50
CA HIS A 346 3.64 0.15 -33.54
C HIS A 346 3.23 -0.50 -32.21
N LEU A 347 3.77 0.01 -31.10
CA LEU A 347 3.42 -0.46 -29.76
C LEU A 347 1.94 -0.22 -29.44
N LEU A 348 1.38 0.94 -29.81
CA LEU A 348 -0.04 1.22 -29.62
C LEU A 348 -0.94 0.24 -30.37
N LYS A 349 -0.60 -0.11 -31.63
CA LYS A 349 -1.34 -1.12 -32.40
C LYS A 349 -1.28 -2.50 -31.76
N LYS A 350 -0.11 -2.91 -31.26
CA LYS A 350 0.05 -4.17 -30.52
C LYS A 350 -0.79 -4.19 -29.24
N MET A 351 -0.73 -3.12 -28.44
CA MET A 351 -1.53 -2.99 -27.22
C MET A 351 -3.03 -3.00 -27.50
N ALA A 352 -3.48 -2.32 -28.56
CA ALA A 352 -4.88 -2.35 -28.98
C ALA A 352 -5.34 -3.77 -29.34
N SER A 353 -4.52 -4.54 -30.07
CA SER A 353 -4.82 -5.95 -30.39
C SER A 353 -4.96 -6.83 -29.14
N VAL A 354 -4.08 -6.65 -28.15
CA VAL A 354 -4.15 -7.37 -26.87
C VAL A 354 -5.41 -6.98 -26.09
N LEU A 355 -5.74 -5.68 -26.08
CA LEU A 355 -6.94 -5.17 -25.41
C LEU A 355 -8.22 -5.73 -26.02
N HIS A 356 -8.33 -5.82 -27.35
CA HIS A 356 -9.49 -6.42 -28.02
C HIS A 356 -9.82 -7.83 -27.48
N LYS A 357 -8.79 -8.65 -27.25
CA LYS A 357 -8.92 -10.03 -26.76
C LYS A 357 -9.34 -10.13 -25.28
N ARG A 358 -9.02 -9.13 -24.45
CA ARG A 358 -9.10 -9.24 -22.98
C ARG A 358 -9.92 -8.16 -22.29
N LEU A 359 -10.52 -7.23 -23.02
CA LEU A 359 -11.17 -6.03 -22.47
C LEU A 359 -12.26 -6.35 -21.44
N ASP A 360 -12.99 -7.44 -21.65
CA ASP A 360 -14.13 -7.84 -20.81
C ASP A 360 -13.70 -8.30 -19.40
N SER A 361 -12.41 -8.62 -19.22
CA SER A 361 -11.83 -9.01 -17.92
C SER A 361 -11.48 -7.82 -17.01
N TYR A 362 -11.56 -6.59 -17.51
CA TYR A 362 -11.14 -5.41 -16.76
C TYR A 362 -12.25 -4.86 -15.87
N HIS A 363 -11.90 -4.54 -14.62
CA HIS A 363 -12.77 -3.78 -13.72
C HIS A 363 -12.95 -2.33 -14.17
N VAL A 364 -14.06 -1.71 -13.77
CA VAL A 364 -14.47 -0.35 -14.16
C VAL A 364 -13.38 0.70 -14.03
N LEU A 365 -12.65 0.73 -12.91
CA LEU A 365 -11.57 1.70 -12.68
C LEU A 365 -10.39 1.52 -13.63
N HIS A 366 -10.11 0.27 -14.05
CA HIS A 366 -9.07 0.02 -15.04
C HIS A 366 -9.54 0.42 -16.44
N LEU A 367 -10.80 0.17 -16.79
CA LEU A 367 -11.39 0.63 -18.06
C LEU A 367 -11.33 2.15 -18.18
N VAL A 368 -11.71 2.88 -17.13
CA VAL A 368 -11.60 4.35 -17.07
C VAL A 368 -10.16 4.80 -17.34
N LYS A 369 -9.17 4.22 -16.66
CA LYS A 369 -7.76 4.57 -16.85
C LYS A 369 -7.26 4.22 -18.26
N LEU A 370 -7.62 3.05 -18.78
CA LEU A 370 -7.28 2.63 -20.14
C LEU A 370 -7.81 3.61 -21.17
N THR A 371 -9.10 3.96 -21.11
CA THR A 371 -9.72 4.92 -22.02
C THR A 371 -9.00 6.25 -21.98
N GLN A 372 -8.71 6.77 -20.77
CA GLN A 372 -7.97 8.02 -20.61
C GLN A 372 -6.58 7.96 -21.26
N TYR A 373 -5.81 6.89 -21.04
CA TYR A 373 -4.48 6.74 -21.62
C TYR A 373 -4.52 6.63 -23.14
N LEU A 374 -5.44 5.82 -23.69
CA LEU A 374 -5.57 5.62 -25.14
C LEU A 374 -5.95 6.91 -25.86
N VAL A 375 -6.86 7.71 -25.29
CA VAL A 375 -7.24 9.02 -25.86
C VAL A 375 -6.04 9.97 -25.84
N LEU A 376 -5.33 10.10 -24.71
CA LEU A 376 -4.19 11.02 -24.57
C LEU A 376 -2.97 10.59 -25.41
N LEU A 377 -2.86 9.31 -25.71
CA LEU A 377 -1.85 8.75 -26.62
C LEU A 377 -2.26 8.83 -28.09
N HIS A 378 -3.47 9.33 -28.39
CA HIS A 378 -4.04 9.40 -29.74
C HIS A 378 -4.07 8.04 -30.44
N CYS A 379 -4.51 7.00 -29.74
CA CYS A 379 -4.82 5.72 -30.37
C CYS A 379 -5.86 5.94 -31.49
N GLN A 380 -5.67 5.30 -32.65
CA GLN A 380 -6.54 5.47 -33.82
C GLN A 380 -7.56 4.33 -33.98
N ASP A 381 -7.61 3.38 -33.03
CA ASP A 381 -8.49 2.22 -33.08
C ASP A 381 -9.92 2.59 -32.64
N LEU A 382 -10.76 2.93 -33.63
CA LEU A 382 -12.16 3.31 -33.40
C LEU A 382 -13.01 2.14 -32.91
N GLU A 383 -12.69 0.91 -33.31
CA GLU A 383 -13.42 -0.29 -32.88
C GLU A 383 -13.19 -0.54 -31.39
N LEU A 384 -11.94 -0.39 -30.93
CA LEU A 384 -11.60 -0.48 -29.52
C LEU A 384 -12.34 0.58 -28.69
N PHE A 385 -12.42 1.82 -29.17
CA PHE A 385 -13.19 2.87 -28.50
C PHE A 385 -14.69 2.59 -28.48
N ALA A 386 -15.25 2.00 -29.53
CA ALA A 386 -16.65 1.57 -29.54
C ALA A 386 -16.91 0.48 -28.49
N LYS A 387 -16.02 -0.52 -28.38
CA LYS A 387 -16.12 -1.56 -27.34
C LYS A 387 -15.97 -0.98 -25.93
N LEU A 388 -15.00 -0.09 -25.71
CA LEU A 388 -14.82 0.65 -24.45
C LEU A 388 -16.07 1.46 -24.08
N LYS A 389 -16.64 2.19 -25.04
CA LYS A 389 -17.89 2.95 -24.85
C LYS A 389 -19.01 2.03 -24.36
N MET A 390 -19.21 0.90 -25.03
CA MET A 390 -20.26 -0.07 -24.67
C MET A 390 -20.10 -0.60 -23.25
N LEU A 391 -18.88 -1.00 -22.85
CA LEU A 391 -18.60 -1.48 -21.51
C LEU A 391 -18.82 -0.40 -20.45
N LEU A 392 -18.28 0.80 -20.68
CA LEU A 392 -18.43 1.93 -19.75
C LEU A 392 -19.90 2.34 -19.57
N LEU A 393 -20.70 2.36 -20.63
CA LEU A 393 -22.14 2.60 -20.54
C LEU A 393 -22.87 1.49 -19.79
N GLY A 394 -22.47 0.23 -19.96
CA GLY A 394 -22.97 -0.90 -19.18
C GLY A 394 -22.75 -0.71 -17.68
N TYR A 395 -21.52 -0.35 -17.28
CA TYR A 395 -21.21 -0.04 -15.88
C TYR A 395 -21.92 1.21 -15.36
N LEU A 396 -22.07 2.25 -16.18
CA LEU A 396 -22.80 3.46 -15.79
C LEU A 396 -24.27 3.17 -15.45
N LYS A 397 -24.91 2.27 -16.21
CA LYS A 397 -26.30 1.85 -15.97
C LYS A 397 -26.45 1.17 -14.60
N SER A 398 -25.53 0.30 -14.23
CA SER A 398 -25.58 -0.45 -12.96
C SER A 398 -24.93 0.28 -11.77
N SER A 399 -24.09 1.29 -12.02
CA SER A 399 -23.39 1.98 -10.94
C SER A 399 -24.34 2.78 -10.05
N VAL A 400 -24.09 2.65 -8.76
CA VAL A 400 -24.70 3.44 -7.66
C VAL A 400 -23.64 4.25 -6.91
N ILE A 401 -22.36 4.13 -7.29
CA ILE A 401 -21.24 4.77 -6.62
C ILE A 401 -20.97 6.12 -7.31
N PRO A 402 -21.09 7.26 -6.60
CA PRO A 402 -20.89 8.58 -7.21
C PRO A 402 -19.50 8.76 -7.85
N ALA A 403 -18.46 8.20 -7.22
CA ALA A 403 -17.09 8.26 -7.72
C ALA A 403 -16.93 7.55 -9.08
N ASP A 404 -17.43 6.32 -9.19
CA ASP A 404 -17.39 5.57 -10.44
C ASP A 404 -18.20 6.27 -11.53
N THR A 405 -19.39 6.77 -11.18
CA THR A 405 -20.26 7.50 -12.10
C THR A 405 -19.57 8.74 -12.67
N ALA A 406 -18.98 9.57 -11.81
CA ALA A 406 -18.24 10.75 -12.23
C ALA A 406 -17.00 10.39 -13.07
N ALA A 407 -16.27 9.34 -12.70
CA ALA A 407 -15.10 8.88 -13.43
C ALA A 407 -15.46 8.37 -14.84
N ILE A 408 -16.54 7.60 -14.98
CA ILE A 408 -17.05 7.11 -16.26
C ILE A 408 -17.51 8.29 -17.14
N ILE A 409 -18.34 9.19 -16.60
CA ILE A 409 -18.84 10.38 -17.34
C ILE A 409 -17.67 11.19 -17.90
N ARG A 410 -16.64 11.44 -17.08
CA ARG A 410 -15.45 12.18 -17.49
C ARG A 410 -14.76 11.52 -18.69
N VAL A 411 -14.54 10.20 -18.67
CA VAL A 411 -13.84 9.53 -19.78
C VAL A 411 -14.72 9.34 -21.01
N LEU A 412 -16.03 9.19 -20.85
CA LEU A 412 -16.97 9.19 -21.99
C LEU A 412 -16.91 10.53 -22.74
N ALA A 413 -16.80 11.64 -22.02
CA ALA A 413 -16.61 12.96 -22.64
C ALA A 413 -15.25 13.12 -23.35
N MET A 414 -14.26 12.28 -23.05
CA MET A 414 -12.98 12.27 -23.75
C MET A 414 -13.00 11.49 -25.06
N LEU A 415 -13.97 10.58 -25.26
CA LEU A 415 -14.02 9.75 -26.45
C LEU A 415 -14.27 10.57 -27.73
N PRO A 416 -13.65 10.18 -28.87
CA PRO A 416 -13.92 10.83 -30.15
C PRO A 416 -15.37 10.58 -30.57
N SER A 417 -16.02 11.61 -31.12
CA SER A 417 -17.37 11.53 -31.70
C SER A 417 -18.43 10.96 -30.74
N PHE A 418 -18.38 11.33 -29.46
CA PHE A 418 -19.33 10.85 -28.46
C PHE A 418 -20.66 11.59 -28.53
N GLN A 419 -21.74 10.87 -28.81
CA GLN A 419 -23.12 11.37 -28.67
C GLN A 419 -23.63 11.12 -27.25
N VAL A 420 -24.15 12.18 -26.62
CA VAL A 420 -24.69 12.13 -25.26
C VAL A 420 -26.07 11.49 -25.28
N GLU A 421 -26.23 10.43 -24.48
CA GLU A 421 -27.51 9.75 -24.26
C GLU A 421 -28.19 10.31 -23.01
N GLU A 422 -29.52 10.44 -23.04
CA GLU A 422 -30.32 10.95 -21.92
C GLU A 422 -30.09 10.16 -20.61
N MET A 423 -29.86 8.85 -20.72
CA MET A 423 -29.53 7.97 -19.60
C MET A 423 -28.31 8.47 -18.80
N ILE A 424 -27.32 9.06 -19.47
CA ILE A 424 -26.10 9.58 -18.84
C ILE A 424 -26.42 10.82 -18.01
N ILE A 425 -27.24 11.73 -18.56
CA ILE A 425 -27.72 12.94 -17.88
C ILE A 425 -28.55 12.57 -16.66
N ASN A 426 -29.47 11.61 -16.80
CA ASN A 426 -30.31 11.14 -15.71
C ASN A 426 -29.48 10.48 -14.59
N LYS A 427 -28.47 9.68 -14.96
CA LYS A 427 -27.54 9.08 -13.99
C LYS A 427 -26.70 10.13 -13.26
N ALA A 428 -26.16 11.11 -13.99
CA ALA A 428 -25.43 12.22 -13.40
C ALA A 428 -26.33 12.96 -12.38
N ALA A 429 -27.53 13.34 -12.78
CA ALA A 429 -28.51 14.06 -11.96
C ALA A 429 -28.88 13.34 -10.66
N ALA A 430 -28.89 12.00 -10.67
CA ALA A 430 -29.20 11.16 -9.52
C ALA A 430 -28.06 11.12 -8.49
N VAL A 431 -26.80 11.16 -8.93
CA VAL A 431 -25.64 11.06 -8.02
C VAL A 431 -25.14 12.41 -7.51
N LEU A 432 -25.48 13.53 -8.17
CA LEU A 432 -24.98 14.88 -7.80
C LEU A 432 -25.05 15.19 -6.30
N PRO A 433 -26.15 14.92 -5.56
CA PRO A 433 -26.23 15.28 -4.15
C PRO A 433 -25.25 14.54 -3.24
N GLN A 434 -24.70 13.41 -3.71
CA GLN A 434 -23.77 12.54 -2.99
C GLN A 434 -22.31 12.74 -3.44
N CYS A 435 -22.07 13.59 -4.44
CA CYS A 435 -20.75 13.84 -5.00
C CYS A 435 -19.92 14.75 -4.08
N ARG A 436 -18.62 14.45 -3.99
CA ARG A 436 -17.60 15.38 -3.47
C ARG A 436 -17.30 16.45 -4.51
N LEU A 437 -16.67 17.56 -4.10
CA LEU A 437 -16.37 18.68 -5.02
C LEU A 437 -15.60 18.24 -6.27
N HIS A 438 -14.62 17.33 -6.13
CA HIS A 438 -13.87 16.83 -7.28
C HIS A 438 -14.72 15.96 -8.25
N HIS A 439 -15.71 15.22 -7.74
CA HIS A 439 -16.64 14.48 -8.60
C HIS A 439 -17.55 15.44 -9.36
N LEU A 440 -18.05 16.49 -8.69
CA LEU A 440 -18.85 17.55 -9.31
C LEU A 440 -18.05 18.23 -10.43
N ASN A 441 -16.80 18.59 -10.16
CA ASN A 441 -15.92 19.19 -11.17
C ASN A 441 -15.70 18.28 -12.39
N CYS A 442 -15.53 16.97 -12.18
CA CYS A 442 -15.41 16.00 -13.27
C CYS A 442 -16.67 15.97 -14.16
N ILE A 443 -17.86 16.00 -13.54
CA ILE A 443 -19.14 16.01 -14.26
C ILE A 443 -19.34 17.36 -14.96
N ALA A 444 -19.04 18.48 -14.30
CA ALA A 444 -19.15 19.81 -14.87
C ALA A 444 -18.29 19.94 -16.14
N THR A 445 -17.01 19.53 -16.07
CA THR A 445 -16.09 19.54 -17.22
C THR A 445 -16.64 18.73 -18.40
N ALA A 446 -17.23 17.56 -18.12
CA ALA A 446 -17.85 16.72 -19.15
C ALA A 446 -19.07 17.39 -19.78
N LEU A 447 -19.96 17.97 -18.97
CA LEU A 447 -21.18 18.66 -19.42
C LEU A 447 -20.85 19.89 -20.25
N VAL A 448 -19.87 20.69 -19.82
CA VAL A 448 -19.40 21.86 -20.58
C VAL A 448 -18.90 21.41 -21.95
N LYS A 449 -18.05 20.38 -22.00
CA LYS A 449 -17.53 19.86 -23.28
C LYS A 449 -18.65 19.36 -24.20
N TRP A 450 -19.63 18.66 -23.65
CA TRP A 450 -20.78 18.18 -24.43
C TRP A 450 -21.69 19.29 -24.91
N ASN A 451 -21.91 20.34 -24.12
CA ASN A 451 -22.73 21.48 -24.52
C ASN A 451 -22.11 22.21 -25.73
N HIS A 452 -20.79 22.39 -25.73
CA HIS A 452 -20.06 23.00 -26.85
C HIS A 452 -20.14 22.16 -28.14
N HIS A 453 -20.07 20.83 -28.04
CA HIS A 453 -20.20 19.95 -29.20
C HIS A 453 -21.67 19.74 -29.66
N GLY A 454 -22.63 19.85 -28.75
CA GLY A 454 -24.07 19.64 -29.00
C GLY A 454 -24.74 20.77 -29.80
N GLN A 455 -24.17 21.98 -29.78
CA GLN A 455 -24.70 23.15 -30.50
C GLN A 455 -24.81 22.96 -32.02
N LEU A 456 -24.11 21.98 -32.60
CA LEU A 456 -24.12 21.73 -34.05
C LEU A 456 -25.18 20.70 -34.53
N HIS A 457 -25.75 19.88 -33.65
CA HIS A 457 -26.58 18.75 -34.09
C HIS A 457 -27.84 18.44 -33.26
N TRP A 458 -28.03 18.97 -32.04
CA TRP A 458 -29.15 18.57 -31.16
C TRP A 458 -29.63 19.73 -30.25
N GLN A 459 -30.79 20.33 -30.53
CA GLN A 459 -31.34 21.44 -29.72
C GLN A 459 -31.88 21.02 -28.34
N ASN A 460 -32.48 19.83 -28.21
CA ASN A 460 -33.12 19.38 -26.96
C ASN A 460 -32.13 18.94 -25.85
N SER A 461 -30.91 18.53 -26.20
CA SER A 461 -29.91 18.08 -25.22
C SER A 461 -29.17 19.24 -24.54
N SER A 462 -29.06 20.40 -25.19
CA SER A 462 -28.44 21.59 -24.62
C SER A 462 -29.22 22.12 -23.42
N GLU A 463 -30.56 22.11 -23.48
CA GLU A 463 -31.42 22.52 -22.37
C GLU A 463 -31.31 21.57 -21.16
N LEU A 464 -31.26 20.25 -21.40
CA LEU A 464 -31.06 19.26 -20.34
C LEU A 464 -29.68 19.39 -19.67
N CYS A 465 -28.62 19.64 -20.46
CA CYS A 465 -27.28 19.89 -19.93
C CYS A 465 -27.23 21.18 -19.10
N ALA A 466 -27.88 22.26 -19.56
CA ALA A 466 -27.94 23.52 -18.83
C ALA A 466 -28.68 23.37 -17.49
N LYS A 467 -29.85 22.70 -17.48
CA LYS A 467 -30.59 22.39 -16.25
C LYS A 467 -29.75 21.55 -15.28
N LEU A 468 -29.01 20.58 -15.79
CA LEU A 468 -28.13 19.75 -14.96
C LEU A 468 -26.95 20.55 -14.41
N LEU A 469 -26.34 21.44 -15.19
CA LEU A 469 -25.28 22.34 -14.72
C LEU A 469 -25.78 23.26 -13.60
N GLN A 470 -27.01 23.79 -13.70
CA GLN A 470 -27.60 24.57 -12.61
C GLN A 470 -27.74 23.74 -11.33
N LYS A 471 -28.30 22.54 -11.41
CA LYS A 471 -28.41 21.63 -10.26
C LYS A 471 -27.05 21.26 -9.68
N LEU A 472 -26.04 21.12 -10.53
CA LEU A 472 -24.66 20.83 -10.14
C LEU A 472 -24.08 22.00 -9.34
N ASN A 473 -24.31 23.24 -9.78
CA ASN A 473 -23.89 24.44 -9.05
C ASN A 473 -24.56 24.49 -7.67
N ASP A 474 -25.89 24.28 -7.60
CA ASP A 474 -26.63 24.23 -6.34
C ASP A 474 -26.05 23.18 -5.37
N CYS A 475 -25.71 21.99 -5.88
CA CYS A 475 -25.08 20.94 -5.09
C CYS A 475 -23.67 21.35 -4.60
N GLY A 476 -22.90 22.05 -5.43
CA GLY A 476 -21.60 22.61 -5.08
C GLY A 476 -21.69 23.61 -3.93
N PHE A 477 -22.58 24.60 -4.05
CA PHE A 477 -22.85 25.58 -2.99
C PHE A 477 -23.31 24.91 -1.70
N GLN A 478 -24.31 24.02 -1.77
CA GLN A 478 -24.78 23.29 -0.59
C GLN A 478 -23.69 22.46 0.09
N ARG A 479 -22.75 21.88 -0.67
CA ARG A 479 -21.63 21.11 -0.11
C ARG A 479 -20.66 22.00 0.65
N LEU A 480 -20.31 23.16 0.09
CA LEU A 480 -19.46 24.16 0.73
C LEU A 480 -20.12 24.70 2.00
N GLN A 481 -21.40 25.09 1.93
CA GLN A 481 -22.18 25.62 3.06
C GLN A 481 -22.31 24.64 4.24
N LYS A 482 -22.24 23.33 3.98
CA LYS A 482 -22.26 22.29 5.02
C LYS A 482 -20.87 21.90 5.54
N ALA A 483 -19.79 22.48 5.02
CA ALA A 483 -18.45 22.18 5.48
C ALA A 483 -18.23 22.75 6.89
N ASN A 484 -17.86 21.91 7.84
CA ASN A 484 -17.63 22.29 9.23
C ASN A 484 -16.21 21.94 9.72
N ASN A 485 -15.37 21.37 8.84
CA ASN A 485 -14.02 20.96 9.15
C ASN A 485 -13.08 21.40 8.02
N LEU A 486 -12.12 22.27 8.37
CA LEU A 486 -11.19 22.86 7.41
C LEU A 486 -10.30 21.80 6.74
N ASN A 487 -9.83 20.80 7.49
CA ASN A 487 -8.95 19.76 6.95
C ASN A 487 -9.67 18.93 5.87
N LEU A 488 -10.91 18.50 6.15
CA LEU A 488 -11.72 17.76 5.17
C LEU A 488 -12.04 18.59 3.93
N LEU A 489 -12.28 19.90 4.09
CA LEU A 489 -12.50 20.82 2.98
C LEU A 489 -11.23 20.93 2.11
N LEU A 490 -10.07 21.16 2.72
CA LEU A 490 -8.78 21.26 2.01
C LEU A 490 -8.42 19.96 1.28
N GLU A 491 -8.73 18.79 1.85
CA GLU A 491 -8.58 17.50 1.16
C GLU A 491 -9.40 17.42 -0.13
N GLU A 492 -10.65 17.91 -0.10
CA GLU A 492 -11.48 17.96 -1.32
C GLU A 492 -10.91 18.97 -2.33
N LEU A 493 -10.53 20.17 -1.88
CA LEU A 493 -10.01 21.25 -2.73
C LEU A 493 -8.67 20.92 -3.43
N THR A 494 -7.85 20.07 -2.80
CA THR A 494 -6.58 19.60 -3.38
C THR A 494 -6.77 18.95 -4.75
N HIS A 495 -7.95 18.35 -5.00
CA HIS A 495 -8.25 17.59 -6.21
C HIS A 495 -9.15 18.33 -7.21
N VAL A 496 -9.52 19.58 -6.93
CA VAL A 496 -10.43 20.36 -7.78
C VAL A 496 -9.65 21.38 -8.60
N ASN A 497 -9.64 21.22 -9.93
CA ASN A 497 -9.01 22.15 -10.86
C ASN A 497 -9.95 22.39 -12.05
N GLY A 498 -9.96 23.60 -12.59
CA GLY A 498 -10.63 23.92 -13.86
C GLY A 498 -11.65 25.04 -13.77
N GLU A 499 -12.05 25.51 -14.94
CA GLU A 499 -12.88 26.71 -15.17
C GLU A 499 -14.15 26.72 -14.33
N TRP A 500 -14.88 25.59 -14.23
CA TRP A 500 -16.10 25.53 -13.43
C TRP A 500 -15.88 25.90 -11.97
N PHE A 501 -14.83 25.38 -11.33
CA PHE A 501 -14.59 25.68 -9.92
C PHE A 501 -14.16 27.13 -9.73
N GLU A 502 -13.26 27.61 -10.59
CA GLU A 502 -12.72 28.97 -10.55
C GLU A 502 -13.80 30.03 -10.78
N GLU A 503 -14.74 29.78 -11.70
CA GLU A 503 -15.81 30.72 -12.05
C GLU A 503 -17.04 30.65 -11.13
N VAL A 504 -17.39 29.45 -10.62
CA VAL A 504 -18.67 29.24 -9.92
C VAL A 504 -18.52 29.15 -8.41
N LEU A 505 -17.48 28.46 -7.92
CA LEU A 505 -17.38 28.08 -6.50
C LEU A 505 -16.27 28.81 -5.73
N ASN A 506 -15.39 29.54 -6.41
CA ASN A 506 -14.22 30.14 -5.77
C ASN A 506 -14.62 31.11 -4.66
N GLU A 507 -15.56 32.03 -4.91
CA GLU A 507 -16.02 33.01 -3.91
C GLU A 507 -16.63 32.36 -2.68
N GLU A 508 -17.56 31.40 -2.87
CA GLU A 508 -18.17 30.67 -1.76
C GLU A 508 -17.14 29.85 -0.98
N THR A 509 -16.15 29.28 -1.68
CA THR A 509 -15.06 28.54 -1.03
C THR A 509 -14.23 29.46 -0.14
N MET A 510 -13.93 30.69 -0.60
CA MET A 510 -13.22 31.68 0.20
C MET A 510 -14.01 32.11 1.43
N ALA A 511 -15.31 32.37 1.27
CA ALA A 511 -16.20 32.69 2.38
C ALA A 511 -16.23 31.56 3.42
N MET A 512 -16.25 30.30 2.98
CA MET A 512 -16.22 29.16 3.89
C MET A 512 -14.86 28.98 4.58
N CYS A 513 -13.74 29.21 3.88
CA CYS A 513 -12.42 29.22 4.51
C CYS A 513 -12.31 30.32 5.58
N GLN A 514 -12.87 31.51 5.33
CA GLN A 514 -12.96 32.57 6.34
C GLN A 514 -13.85 32.18 7.53
N HIS A 515 -14.98 31.51 7.28
CA HIS A 515 -15.85 31.03 8.36
C HIS A 515 -15.14 30.01 9.28
N LEU A 516 -14.25 29.20 8.71
CA LEU A 516 -13.47 28.18 9.43
C LEU A 516 -12.09 28.68 9.89
N ILE A 517 -11.87 30.00 9.94
CA ILE A 517 -10.58 30.63 10.26
C ILE A 517 -9.97 30.19 11.60
N ASP A 518 -10.83 29.90 12.59
CA ASP A 518 -10.39 29.46 13.92
C ASP A 518 -9.78 28.05 13.91
N GLN A 519 -10.03 27.27 12.85
CA GLN A 519 -9.47 25.92 12.67
C GLN A 519 -8.10 25.92 11.97
N ILE A 520 -7.56 27.10 11.62
CA ILE A 520 -6.23 27.21 11.03
C ILE A 520 -5.18 26.84 12.10
N THR A 521 -4.33 25.88 11.74
CA THR A 521 -3.25 25.34 12.58
C THR A 521 -1.99 25.15 11.75
N TRP A 522 -0.86 24.91 12.40
CA TRP A 522 0.40 24.57 11.72
C TRP A 522 0.27 23.36 10.77
N ALA A 523 -0.62 22.41 11.06
CA ALA A 523 -0.82 21.22 10.24
C ALA A 523 -1.50 21.52 8.89
N ASN A 524 -2.36 22.54 8.82
CA ASN A 524 -3.17 22.84 7.64
C ASN A 524 -2.83 24.16 6.94
N VAL A 525 -1.92 24.94 7.51
CA VAL A 525 -1.47 26.21 6.93
C VAL A 525 -0.87 26.04 5.53
N LEU A 526 -0.09 24.97 5.31
CA LEU A 526 0.54 24.68 4.03
C LEU A 526 -0.49 24.36 2.94
N PRO A 527 -1.39 23.37 3.11
CA PRO A 527 -2.42 23.09 2.10
C PRO A 527 -3.36 24.29 1.86
N LEU A 528 -3.69 25.07 2.89
CA LEU A 528 -4.46 26.30 2.73
C LEU A 528 -3.71 27.33 1.88
N SER A 529 -2.43 27.56 2.17
CA SER A 529 -1.60 28.52 1.43
C SER A 529 -1.45 28.10 -0.04
N LEU A 530 -1.23 26.81 -0.32
CA LEU A 530 -1.17 26.28 -1.68
C LEU A 530 -2.47 26.51 -2.45
N PHE A 531 -3.61 26.35 -1.78
CA PHE A 531 -4.91 26.63 -2.37
C PHE A 531 -5.10 28.12 -2.69
N LEU A 532 -4.75 29.01 -1.76
CA LEU A 532 -4.85 30.47 -1.95
C LEU A 532 -3.94 30.98 -3.09
N ILE A 533 -2.73 30.43 -3.21
CA ILE A 533 -1.82 30.76 -4.33
C ILE A 533 -2.43 30.32 -5.66
N LYS A 534 -3.06 29.15 -5.69
CA LYS A 534 -3.65 28.59 -6.90
C LYS A 534 -4.92 29.33 -7.34
N SER A 535 -5.73 29.81 -6.41
CA SER A 535 -6.98 30.53 -6.73
C SER A 535 -6.77 32.00 -7.12
N ASP A 536 -5.54 32.51 -6.99
CA ASP A 536 -5.15 33.93 -7.16
C ASP A 536 -6.07 34.92 -6.41
N HIS A 537 -6.73 34.42 -5.35
CA HIS A 537 -7.75 35.19 -4.63
C HIS A 537 -7.12 35.83 -3.38
N ARG A 538 -7.24 37.16 -3.28
CA ARG A 538 -6.69 37.90 -2.13
C ARG A 538 -7.71 37.95 -1.00
N CYS A 539 -7.41 37.27 0.10
CA CYS A 539 -8.21 37.31 1.32
C CYS A 539 -7.35 37.79 2.50
N PRO A 540 -7.32 39.11 2.79
CA PRO A 540 -6.48 39.68 3.85
C PRO A 540 -6.68 39.00 5.21
N VAL A 541 -7.93 38.72 5.58
CA VAL A 541 -8.29 38.10 6.85
C VAL A 541 -7.66 36.71 7.03
N LEU A 542 -7.55 35.92 5.95
CA LEU A 542 -6.90 34.61 5.99
C LEU A 542 -5.37 34.76 6.07
N PHE A 543 -4.80 35.71 5.33
CA PHE A 543 -3.36 35.98 5.39
C PHE A 543 -2.93 36.49 6.78
N ASP A 544 -3.73 37.34 7.41
CA ASP A 544 -3.46 37.87 8.76
C ASP A 544 -3.51 36.78 9.84
N ARG A 545 -4.26 35.68 9.62
CA ARG A 545 -4.28 34.51 10.53
C ARG A 545 -3.16 33.52 10.26
N ILE A 546 -2.70 33.44 9.01
CA ILE A 546 -1.57 32.61 8.60
C ILE A 546 -0.24 33.20 9.09
N ALA A 547 -0.11 34.53 9.01
CA ALA A 547 0.99 35.30 9.57
C ALA A 547 0.99 35.24 11.11
#